data_AF-A0A1H3Y5N3-F1
#
_entry.id   AF-A0A1H3Y5N3-F1
#
_cell.length_a   1.000
_cell.length_b   1.000
_cell.length_c   1.000
_cell.angle_alpha   90.00
_cell.angle_beta   90.00
_cell.angle_gamma   90.00
#
_symmetry.space_group_name_H-M   'P 1'
#
loop_
_entity.id
_entity.type
_entity.pdbx_description
1 polymer ?
#
loop_
_entity_poly.entity_id
_entity_poly.type
_entity_poly.pdbx_seq_one_letter_code
_entity_poly.pdbx_strand_id
1 'polypeptide(L)'
;MSSFTRLLLIFVAIPIVVILIGGLLAGLEGMLEALIFAGFLLVVYLVAALICFILDHRDAGKALLLSAGIILLIGLSTCGIMLGMS
;
A
#
# COMPACT_ATOMS: atom_id res chain seq x y z
N MET A 1 -6.71 21.86 -1.56
CA MET A 1 -6.43 20.49 -2.06
C MET A 1 -7.71 19.69 -1.96
N SER A 2 -8.12 18.95 -3.00
CA SER A 2 -9.34 18.13 -2.93
C SER A 2 -9.19 17.05 -1.84
N SER A 3 -10.29 16.74 -1.13
CA SER A 3 -10.29 15.70 -0.09
C SER A 3 -9.80 14.36 -0.60
N PHE A 4 -9.99 14.07 -1.90
CA PHE A 4 -9.50 12.89 -2.60
C PHE A 4 -7.97 12.77 -2.55
N THR A 5 -7.24 13.81 -2.98
CA THR A 5 -5.77 13.76 -3.05
C THR A 5 -5.15 13.66 -1.66
N ARG A 6 -5.78 14.29 -0.64
CA ARG A 6 -5.30 14.22 0.74
C ARG A 6 -5.46 12.83 1.34
N LEU A 7 -6.59 12.16 1.11
CA LEU A 7 -6.83 10.78 1.54
C LEU A 7 -5.89 9.80 0.84
N LEU A 8 -5.72 9.94 -0.47
CA LEU A 8 -4.85 9.08 -1.27
C LEU A 8 -3.39 9.19 -0.80
N LEU A 9 -2.90 10.43 -0.58
CA LEU A 9 -1.54 10.66 -0.06
C LEU A 9 -1.33 10.02 1.31
N ILE A 10 -2.28 10.16 2.24
CA ILE A 10 -2.15 9.56 3.57
C ILE A 10 -2.13 8.03 3.49
N PHE A 11 -3.05 7.45 2.73
CA PHE A 11 -3.17 6.00 2.62
C PHE A 11 -2.02 5.35 1.85
N VAL A 12 -1.42 6.04 0.88
CA VAL A 12 -0.19 5.58 0.19
C VAL A 12 1.06 5.84 1.04
N ALA A 13 1.11 6.93 1.80
CA ALA A 13 2.26 7.25 2.64
C ALA A 13 2.46 6.23 3.77
N ILE A 14 1.39 5.71 4.39
CA ILE A 14 1.48 4.73 5.47
C ILE A 14 2.30 3.48 5.07
N PRO A 15 1.94 2.72 4.03
CA PRO A 15 2.68 1.53 3.62
C PRO A 15 4.09 1.86 3.13
N ILE A 16 4.28 2.99 2.43
CA ILE A 16 5.63 3.43 2.01
C ILE A 16 6.51 3.67 3.22
N VAL A 17 6.03 4.40 4.23
CA VAL A 17 6.78 4.72 5.44
C VAL A 17 7.10 3.43 6.22
N VAL A 18 6.17 2.48 6.31
CA VAL A 18 6.41 1.18 6.96
C VAL A 18 7.50 0.38 6.24
N ILE A 19 7.46 0.30 4.91
CA ILE A 19 8.47 -0.40 4.11
C ILE A 19 9.84 0.27 4.27
N LEU A 20 9.88 1.60 4.25
CA LEU A 20 11.12 2.37 4.32
C LEU A 20 11.75 2.27 5.71
N ILE A 21 10.96 2.35 6.78
CA ILE A 21 11.43 2.19 8.16
C ILE A 21 11.85 0.74 8.43
N GLY A 22 11.06 -0.24 8.00
CA GLY A 22 11.36 -1.66 8.17
C GLY A 22 12.66 -2.06 7.47
N GLY A 23 12.86 -1.61 6.24
CA GLY A 23 14.11 -1.83 5.50
C GLY A 23 15.31 -1.11 6.10
N LEU A 24 15.14 0.10 6.64
CA LEU A 24 16.25 0.89 7.20
C LEU A 24 16.70 0.41 8.58
N LEU A 25 15.77 -0.04 9.43
CA LEU A 25 16.07 -0.40 10.83
C LEU A 25 16.40 -1.89 11.03
N ALA A 26 15.81 -2.78 10.23
CA ALA A 26 15.93 -4.24 10.43
C ALA A 26 16.47 -4.98 9.19
N GLY A 27 16.91 -4.25 8.15
CA GLY A 27 17.56 -4.84 6.98
C GLY A 27 16.65 -5.81 6.21
N LEU A 28 17.19 -6.96 5.82
CA LEU A 28 16.49 -7.94 4.98
C LEU A 28 15.27 -8.58 5.69
N GLU A 29 15.39 -8.84 6.98
CA GLU A 29 14.32 -9.44 7.79
C GLU A 29 13.16 -8.44 8.00
N GLY A 30 13.51 -7.17 8.27
CA GLY A 30 12.52 -6.08 8.38
C GLY A 30 11.79 -5.78 7.07
N MET A 31 12.45 -5.97 5.93
CA MET A 31 11.79 -5.88 4.62
C MET A 31 10.72 -6.96 4.44
N LEU A 32 10.99 -8.19 4.88
CA LEU A 32 10.06 -9.31 4.76
C LEU A 32 8.81 -9.08 5.62
N GLU A 33 8.98 -8.64 6.87
CA GLU A 33 7.86 -8.30 7.75
C GLU A 33 7.04 -7.12 7.23
N ALA A 34 7.71 -6.06 6.74
CA ALA A 34 7.03 -4.91 6.16
C ALA A 34 6.21 -5.29 4.91
N LEU A 35 6.68 -6.24 4.12
CA LEU A 35 5.98 -6.75 2.94
C LEU A 35 4.73 -7.55 3.31
N ILE A 36 4.81 -8.41 4.33
CA ILE A 36 3.66 -9.14 4.87
C ILE A 36 2.61 -8.16 5.40
N PHE A 37 3.05 -7.12 6.11
CA PHE A 37 2.18 -6.06 6.61
C PHE A 37 1.52 -5.26 5.48
N ALA A 38 2.28 -4.91 4.43
CA ALA A 38 1.75 -4.25 3.24
C ALA A 38 0.70 -5.11 2.52
N GLY A 39 0.89 -6.43 2.46
CA GLY A 39 -0.10 -7.38 1.96
C GLY A 39 -1.40 -7.39 2.77
N PHE A 40 -1.30 -7.30 4.10
CA PHE A 40 -2.49 -7.21 4.95
C PHE A 40 -3.23 -5.88 4.77
N LEU A 41 -2.50 -4.76 4.70
CA LEU A 41 -3.09 -3.44 4.38
C LEU A 41 -3.80 -3.47 3.03
N LEU A 42 -3.25 -4.18 2.04
CA LEU A 42 -3.85 -4.29 0.73
C LEU A 42 -5.27 -4.86 0.79
N VAL A 43 -5.46 -5.95 1.53
CA VAL A 43 -6.78 -6.59 1.69
C VAL A 43 -7.76 -5.62 2.34
N VAL A 44 -7.32 -4.90 3.38
CA VAL A 44 -8.14 -3.88 4.06
C VAL A 44 -8.52 -2.75 3.11
N TYR A 45 -7.58 -2.27 2.29
CA TYR A 45 -7.83 -1.23 1.29
C TYR A 45 -8.81 -1.68 0.21
N LEU A 46 -8.73 -2.93 -0.23
CA LEU A 46 -9.60 -3.51 -1.24
C LEU A 46 -11.04 -3.64 -0.70
N VAL A 47 -11.20 -4.09 0.55
CA VAL A 47 -12.49 -4.15 1.24
C VAL A 47 -13.07 -2.75 1.45
N ALA A 48 -12.26 -1.79 1.91
CA ALA A 48 -12.69 -0.40 2.09
C ALA A 48 -13.10 0.27 0.76
N ALA A 49 -12.38 0.00 -0.33
CA ALA A 49 -12.70 0.47 -1.67
C ALA A 49 -14.06 -0.07 -2.13
N LEU A 50 -14.32 -1.36 -1.88
CA LEU A 50 -15.58 -2.01 -2.22
C LEU A 50 -16.75 -1.40 -1.46
N ILE A 51 -16.59 -1.15 -0.15
CA ILE A 51 -17.60 -0.48 0.68
C ILE A 51 -17.88 0.94 0.18
N CYS A 52 -16.84 1.72 -0.16
CA CYS A 52 -17.02 3.05 -0.72
C CYS A 52 -17.77 3.04 -2.06
N PHE A 53 -17.56 1.99 -2.88
CA PHE A 53 -18.30 1.80 -4.13
C PHE A 53 -19.78 1.48 -3.89
N ILE A 54 -20.10 0.67 -2.88
CA ILE A 54 -21.48 0.33 -2.50
C ILE A 54 -22.23 1.57 -1.98
N LEU A 55 -21.54 2.46 -1.27
CA LEU A 55 -22.10 3.71 -0.72
C LEU A 55 -22.12 4.88 -1.75
N ASP A 56 -21.89 4.60 -3.03
CA ASP A 56 -21.79 5.56 -4.15
C ASP A 56 -20.76 6.70 -3.95
N HIS A 57 -19.80 6.52 -3.05
CA HIS A 57 -18.64 7.41 -2.88
C HIS A 57 -17.55 7.08 -3.92
N ARG A 58 -17.88 7.32 -5.19
CA ARG A 58 -17.05 6.93 -6.34
C ARG A 58 -15.63 7.51 -6.32
N ASP A 59 -15.46 8.73 -5.81
CA ASP A 59 -14.13 9.33 -5.70
C ASP A 59 -13.28 8.64 -4.63
N ALA A 60 -13.82 8.39 -3.43
CA ALA A 60 -13.10 7.70 -2.37
C ALA A 60 -12.75 6.25 -2.76
N GLY A 61 -13.69 5.54 -3.40
CA GLY A 61 -13.47 4.17 -3.89
C GLY A 61 -12.35 4.09 -4.93
N LYS A 62 -12.29 5.02 -5.88
CA LYS A 62 -11.20 5.10 -6.88
C LYS A 62 -9.85 5.40 -6.24
N ALA A 63 -9.78 6.29 -5.25
CA ALA A 63 -8.54 6.58 -4.53
C ALA A 63 -7.98 5.34 -3.82
N LEU A 64 -8.86 4.61 -3.12
CA LEU A 64 -8.49 3.39 -2.40
C LEU A 64 -8.02 2.31 -3.38
N LEU A 65 -8.72 2.12 -4.50
CA LEU A 65 -8.34 1.15 -5.52
C LEU A 65 -6.99 1.49 -6.18
N LEU A 66 -6.75 2.77 -6.46
CA LEU A 66 -5.46 3.24 -6.99
C LEU A 66 -4.33 3.02 -5.97
N SER A 67 -4.58 3.31 -4.69
CA SER A 67 -3.61 3.09 -3.62
C SER A 67 -3.25 1.62 -3.44
N ALA A 68 -4.23 0.70 -3.54
CA ALA A 68 -3.99 -0.73 -3.53
C ALA A 68 -3.12 -1.17 -4.72
N GLY A 69 -3.39 -0.64 -5.92
CA GLY A 69 -2.56 -0.89 -7.10
C GLY A 69 -1.10 -0.44 -6.92
N ILE A 70 -0.89 0.74 -6.33
CA ILE A 70 0.46 1.26 -6.04
C ILE A 70 1.17 0.37 -5.01
N ILE A 71 0.48 -0.07 -3.96
CA ILE A 71 1.04 -0.97 -2.95
C ILE A 71 1.45 -2.31 -3.57
N LEU A 72 0.63 -2.90 -4.46
CA LEU A 72 1.01 -4.11 -5.21
C LEU A 72 2.25 -3.88 -6.07
N LEU A 73 2.31 -2.75 -6.76
CA LEU A 73 3.40 -2.45 -7.69
C LEU A 73 4.73 -2.25 -6.95
N ILE A 74 4.69 -1.57 -5.79
CA ILE A 74 5.83 -1.43 -4.89
C ILE A 74 6.23 -2.80 -4.34
N GLY A 75 5.27 -3.58 -3.83
CA GLY A 75 5.51 -4.92 -3.29
C GLY A 75 6.16 -5.86 -4.30
N LEU A 76 5.61 -5.95 -5.51
CA LEU A 76 6.17 -6.73 -6.62
C LEU A 76 7.57 -6.25 -7.01
N SER A 77 7.81 -4.93 -7.01
CA SER A 77 9.14 -4.37 -7.28
C SER A 77 10.15 -4.76 -6.20
N THR A 78 9.78 -4.69 -4.91
CA THR A 78 10.64 -5.11 -3.80
C THR A 78 10.90 -6.62 -3.81
N CYS A 79 9.89 -7.45 -4.10
CA CYS A 79 10.06 -8.90 -4.26
C CYS A 79 11.00 -9.24 -5.42
N GLY A 80 10.83 -8.56 -6.56
CA GLY A 80 11.66 -8.77 -7.75
C GLY A 80 13.12 -8.38 -7.50
N ILE A 81 13.36 -7.30 -6.75
CA ILE A 81 14.72 -6.90 -6.34
C ILE A 81 15.33 -7.93 -5.39
N MET A 82 14.57 -8.44 -4.40
CA MET A 82 15.07 -9.49 -3.49
C MET A 82 15.43 -10.79 -4.24
N LEU A 83 14.56 -11.23 -5.16
CA LEU A 83 14.81 -12.44 -5.95
C LEU A 83 15.94 -12.28 -6.96
N GLY A 84 16.13 -11.08 -7.51
CA GLY A 84 17.23 -10.77 -8.45
C GLY A 84 18.59 -10.55 -7.78
N MET A 85 18.63 -10.39 -6.45
CA MET A 85 19.87 -10.31 -5.66
C MET A 85 20.30 -11.65 -5.05
N SER A 86 19.49 -12.71 -5.21
CA SER A 86 19.82 -14.10 -4.84
C SER A 86 20.47 -14.85 -5.99
#